data_AF-A0A9D0KJB2-F1
#
_entry.id   AF-A0A9D0KJB2-F1
#
_cell.length_a   1.000
_cell.length_b   1.000
_cell.length_c   1.000
_cell.angle_alpha   90.00
_cell.angle_beta   90.00
_cell.angle_gamma   90.00
#
_symmetry.space_group_name_H-M   'P 1'
#
loop_
_entity.id
_entity.type
_entity.pdbx_description
1 polymer ?
#
loop_
_entity_poly.entity_id
_entity_poly.type
_entity_poly.pdbx_seq_one_letter_code
_entity_poly.pdbx_strand_id
1 'polypeptide(L)'
;MRHKLGLTALGYGLWLASAALSFWAMLWLRIVLLIDLPGDVLAINPFRLAAIDKFGLVILGAAWLVFLVISESFFRKLIAHQLPKERILRVFAIEALLLGGAYAAHALIQLI
;
A
#
# COMPACT_ATOMS: atom_id res chain seq x y z
N MET A 1 23.05 23.37 13.59
CA MET A 1 22.77 22.67 12.31
C MET A 1 22.52 21.16 12.44
N ARG A 2 23.25 20.41 13.28
CA ARG A 2 23.08 18.94 13.45
C ARG A 2 21.67 18.47 13.86
N HIS A 3 20.93 19.23 14.67
CA HIS A 3 19.57 18.84 15.10
C HIS A 3 18.52 18.81 13.97
N LYS A 4 18.68 19.61 12.92
CA LYS A 4 17.73 19.63 11.78
C LYS A 4 17.94 18.44 10.84
N LEU A 5 19.18 17.95 10.73
CA LEU A 5 19.54 16.80 9.89
C LEU A 5 18.88 15.49 10.38
N GLY A 6 18.82 15.28 11.70
CA GLY A 6 18.18 14.08 12.27
C GLY A 6 16.68 14.00 11.99
N LEU A 7 15.97 15.13 12.11
CA LEU A 7 14.53 15.19 11.82
C LEU A 7 14.22 14.97 10.34
N THR A 8 15.05 15.52 9.46
CA THR A 8 14.92 15.29 8.01
C THR A 8 15.15 13.82 7.67
N ALA A 9 16.19 13.19 8.23
CA ALA A 9 16.48 11.77 8.02
C ALA A 9 15.35 10.87 8.53
N LEU A 10 14.77 11.16 9.70
CA LEU A 10 13.62 10.44 10.24
C LEU A 10 12.37 10.60 9.38
N GLY A 11 12.10 11.79 8.88
CA GLY A 11 10.95 12.06 7.99
C GLY A 11 11.03 11.27 6.69
N TYR A 12 12.20 11.25 6.04
CA TYR A 12 12.41 10.43 4.85
C TYR A 12 12.42 8.93 5.18
N GLY A 13 12.93 8.52 6.34
CA GLY A 13 12.87 7.12 6.80
C GLY A 13 11.44 6.63 6.99
N LEU A 14 10.58 7.44 7.61
CA LEU A 14 9.15 7.15 7.75
C LEU A 14 8.43 7.09 6.40
N TRP A 15 8.77 8.00 5.48
CA TRP A 15 8.24 7.96 4.12
C TRP A 15 8.64 6.67 3.41
N LEU A 16 9.91 6.26 3.50
CA LEU A 16 10.41 5.05 2.87
C LEU A 16 9.75 3.80 3.46
N ALA A 17 9.52 3.79 4.78
CA ALA A 17 8.80 2.71 5.46
C ALA A 17 7.34 2.62 5.02
N SER A 18 6.63 3.75 4.88
CA SER A 18 5.26 3.80 4.34
C SER A 18 5.22 3.37 2.87
N ALA A 19 6.19 3.78 2.04
CA ALA A 19 6.31 3.33 0.66
C ALA A 19 6.50 1.79 0.57
N ALA A 20 7.34 1.22 1.44
CA ALA A 20 7.56 -0.21 1.51
C ALA A 20 6.31 -0.97 2.02
N LEU A 21 5.64 -0.46 3.06
CA LEU A 21 4.41 -1.06 3.60
C LEU A 21 3.27 -1.04 2.60
N SER A 22 3.04 0.09 1.92
CA SER A 22 2.03 0.20 0.88
C SER A 22 2.35 -0.67 -0.34
N PHE A 23 3.63 -0.85 -0.69
CA PHE A 23 4.04 -1.80 -1.73
C PHE A 23 3.73 -3.25 -1.30
N TRP A 24 4.05 -3.59 -0.06
CA TRP A 24 3.73 -4.90 0.50
C TRP A 24 2.23 -5.16 0.52
N ALA A 25 1.44 -4.15 0.91
CA ALA A 25 -0.02 -4.18 0.87
C ALA A 25 -0.56 -4.44 -0.53
N MET A 26 0.01 -3.75 -1.53
CA MET A 26 -0.35 -3.89 -2.93
C MET A 26 -0.12 -5.33 -3.44
N LEU A 27 1.03 -5.93 -3.10
CA LEU A 27 1.34 -7.32 -3.47
C LEU A 27 0.34 -8.31 -2.86
N TRP A 28 -0.04 -8.10 -1.59
CA TRP A 28 -1.06 -8.90 -0.93
C TRP A 28 -2.45 -8.72 -1.55
N LEU A 29 -2.85 -7.47 -1.82
CA LEU A 29 -4.10 -7.17 -2.50
C LEU A 29 -4.18 -7.87 -3.86
N ARG A 30 -3.06 -7.96 -4.58
CA ARG A 30 -2.99 -8.68 -5.85
C ARG A 30 -3.33 -10.16 -5.67
N ILE A 31 -2.70 -10.83 -4.70
CA ILE A 31 -2.96 -12.25 -4.44
C ILE A 31 -4.45 -12.47 -4.16
N VAL A 32 -5.02 -11.68 -3.25
CA VAL A 32 -6.41 -11.85 -2.82
C VAL A 32 -7.40 -11.52 -3.93
N LEU A 33 -7.29 -10.35 -4.56
CA LEU A 33 -8.31 -9.87 -5.50
C LEU A 33 -8.17 -10.47 -6.90
N LEU A 34 -6.95 -10.77 -7.34
CA LEU A 34 -6.68 -11.15 -8.72
C LEU A 34 -6.42 -12.65 -8.88
N ILE A 35 -6.08 -13.38 -7.80
CA ILE A 35 -5.76 -14.81 -7.84
C ILE A 35 -6.81 -15.62 -7.06
N ASP A 36 -7.00 -15.35 -5.77
CA ASP A 36 -7.87 -16.17 -4.92
C ASP A 36 -9.36 -15.93 -5.23
N LEU A 37 -9.81 -14.67 -5.24
CA LEU A 37 -11.22 -14.33 -5.43
C LEU A 37 -11.81 -14.83 -6.77
N PRO A 38 -11.15 -14.65 -7.93
CA PRO A 38 -11.69 -15.12 -9.20
C PRO A 38 -11.46 -16.61 -9.47
N GLY A 39 -10.46 -17.23 -8.81
CA GLY A 39 -10.16 -18.66 -8.92
C GLY A 39 -11.19 -19.52 -8.18
N ASP A 40 -11.39 -19.25 -6.89
CA ASP A 40 -12.21 -20.09 -6.03
C ASP A 40 -13.70 -19.72 -6.06
N VAL A 41 -14.04 -18.44 -6.19
CA VAL A 41 -15.43 -17.98 -6.07
C VAL A 41 -16.15 -17.89 -7.42
N LEU A 42 -15.45 -17.53 -8.49
CA LEU A 42 -16.06 -17.20 -9.78
C LEU A 42 -15.80 -18.23 -10.90
N ALA A 43 -15.04 -19.30 -10.62
CA ALA A 43 -14.69 -20.37 -11.58
C ALA A 43 -14.28 -19.82 -12.96
N ILE A 44 -13.49 -18.74 -12.98
CA ILE A 44 -13.17 -18.02 -14.21
C ILE A 44 -12.15 -18.82 -15.04
N ASN A 45 -12.33 -18.79 -16.36
CA ASN A 45 -11.42 -19.42 -17.31
C ASN A 45 -9.96 -18.92 -17.13
N PRO A 46 -8.94 -19.80 -17.08
CA PRO A 46 -7.54 -19.46 -16.79
C PRO A 46 -6.94 -18.40 -17.73
N PHE A 47 -7.39 -18.33 -18.99
CA PHE A 47 -6.92 -17.29 -19.92
C PHE A 47 -7.37 -15.88 -19.53
N ARG A 48 -8.54 -15.74 -18.90
CA ARG A 48 -9.03 -14.43 -18.41
C ARG A 48 -8.36 -14.06 -17.09
N LEU A 49 -8.08 -15.03 -16.21
CA LEU A 49 -7.30 -14.83 -14.98
C LEU A 49 -5.91 -14.26 -15.27
N ALA A 50 -5.20 -14.80 -16.28
CA ALA A 50 -3.88 -14.32 -16.67
C ALA A 50 -3.90 -12.87 -17.21
N ALA A 51 -4.97 -12.47 -17.89
CA ALA A 51 -5.14 -11.09 -18.35
C ALA A 51 -5.44 -10.16 -17.16
N ILE A 52 -6.39 -10.55 -16.29
CA ILE A 52 -6.77 -9.81 -15.09
C ILE A 52 -5.55 -9.57 -14.19
N ASP A 53 -4.73 -10.58 -13.95
CA ASP A 53 -3.51 -10.45 -13.14
C ASP A 53 -2.51 -9.43 -13.73
N LYS A 54 -2.24 -9.50 -15.04
CA LYS A 54 -1.31 -8.57 -15.70
C LYS A 54 -1.82 -7.13 -15.70
N PHE A 55 -3.08 -6.90 -16.07
CA PHE A 55 -3.66 -5.56 -16.05
C PHE A 55 -3.84 -5.04 -14.62
N GLY A 56 -4.24 -5.90 -13.70
CA GLY A 56 -4.38 -5.60 -12.28
C GLY A 56 -3.05 -5.14 -11.68
N LEU A 57 -1.95 -5.86 -11.94
CA LEU A 57 -0.62 -5.48 -11.48
C LEU A 57 -0.22 -4.07 -11.97
N VAL A 58 -0.49 -3.75 -13.24
CA VAL A 58 -0.17 -2.43 -13.81
C VAL A 58 -0.99 -1.33 -13.13
N ILE A 59 -2.29 -1.55 -12.93
CA ILE A 59 -3.18 -0.57 -12.28
C ILE A 59 -2.79 -0.37 -10.81
N LEU A 60 -2.57 -1.46 -10.07
CA LEU A 60 -2.13 -1.43 -8.67
C LEU A 60 -0.74 -0.75 -8.55
N GLY A 61 0.18 -1.03 -9.47
CA GLY A 61 1.50 -0.41 -9.51
C GLY A 61 1.43 1.09 -9.80
N ALA A 62 0.57 1.50 -10.73
CA ALA A 62 0.32 2.91 -11.00
C ALA A 62 -0.31 3.63 -9.79
N ALA A 63 -1.29 3.00 -9.14
CA ALA A 63 -1.89 3.53 -7.91
C ALA A 63 -0.85 3.67 -6.79
N TRP A 64 0.04 2.70 -6.63
CA TRP A 64 1.15 2.77 -5.68
C TRP A 64 2.13 3.90 -6.00
N LEU A 65 2.48 4.11 -7.27
CA LEU A 65 3.33 5.24 -7.68
C LEU A 65 2.68 6.60 -7.38
N VAL A 66 1.38 6.75 -7.68
CA VAL A 66 0.63 7.97 -7.34
C VAL A 66 0.65 8.20 -5.82
N PHE A 67 0.43 7.16 -5.03
CA PHE A 67 0.54 7.23 -3.57
C PHE A 67 1.95 7.63 -3.11
N LEU A 68 3.00 7.09 -3.74
CA LEU A 68 4.39 7.41 -3.42
C LEU A 68 4.71 8.91 -3.64
N VAL A 69 4.24 9.48 -4.76
CA VAL A 69 4.42 10.91 -5.08
C VAL A 69 3.61 11.81 -4.14
N ILE A 70 2.36 11.43 -3.84
CA ILE A 70 1.51 12.20 -2.92
C ILE A 70 2.09 12.15 -1.49
N SER A 71 2.46 10.97 -1.02
CA SER A 71 3.03 10.78 0.32
C SER A 71 4.34 11.55 0.46
N GLU A 72 5.20 11.56 -0.55
CA GLU A 72 6.44 12.34 -0.54
C GLU A 72 6.14 13.84 -0.30
N SER A 73 5.17 14.38 -1.04
CA SER A 73 4.73 15.76 -0.88
C SER A 73 4.21 16.07 0.52
N PHE A 74 3.51 15.10 1.15
CA PHE A 74 3.04 15.20 2.54
C PHE A 74 4.18 15.16 3.55
N PHE A 75 5.12 14.22 3.42
CA PHE A 75 6.28 14.11 4.31
C PHE A 75 7.23 15.30 4.17
N ARG A 76 7.36 15.86 2.97
CA ARG A 76 8.15 17.08 2.73
C ARG A 76 7.54 18.30 3.44
N LYS A 77 6.21 18.44 3.41
CA LYS A 77 5.47 19.49 4.18
C LYS A 77 5.59 19.30 5.69
N LEU A 78 5.67 18.05 6.16
CA LEU A 78 5.90 17.74 7.57
C LEU A 78 7.29 18.15 8.05
N ILE A 79 8.35 17.85 7.28
CA ILE A 79 9.72 18.25 7.62
C ILE A 79 9.81 19.80 7.72
N ALA A 80 9.05 20.50 6.87
CA ALA A 80 8.88 21.95 6.92
C ALA A 80 8.02 22.46 8.11
N HIS A 81 7.61 21.58 9.04
CA HIS A 81 6.77 21.88 10.22
C HIS A 81 5.38 22.45 9.90
N GLN A 82 4.87 22.25 8.68
CA GLN A 82 3.57 22.80 8.25
C GLN A 82 2.38 21.86 8.51
N LEU A 83 2.60 20.67 9.06
CA LEU A 83 1.53 19.68 9.26
C LEU A 83 1.56 19.05 10.66
N PRO A 84 0.38 18.79 11.26
CA PRO A 84 0.27 18.10 12.54
C PRO A 84 0.61 16.60 12.38
N LYS A 85 1.31 16.05 13.38
CA LYS A 85 1.78 14.65 13.43
C LYS A 85 0.63 13.63 13.33
N GLU A 86 -0.58 14.00 13.74
CA GLU A 86 -1.80 13.17 13.67
C GLU A 86 -2.11 12.68 12.26
N ARG A 87 -1.84 13.50 11.22
CA ARG A 87 -2.11 13.09 9.84
C ARG A 87 -1.23 11.92 9.39
N ILE A 88 -0.01 11.80 9.92
CA ILE A 88 0.90 10.68 9.64
C ILE A 88 0.31 9.41 10.22
N LEU A 89 -0.10 9.47 11.49
CA LEU A 89 -0.67 8.33 12.20
C LEU A 89 -1.92 7.82 11.48
N ARG A 90 -2.69 8.72 10.88
CA ARG A 90 -3.84 8.38 10.04
C ARG A 90 -3.44 7.65 8.75
N VAL A 91 -2.37 8.07 8.08
CA VAL A 91 -1.86 7.38 6.87
C VAL A 91 -1.42 5.96 7.23
N PHE A 92 -0.60 5.81 8.26
CA PHE A 92 -0.17 4.48 8.73
C PHE A 92 -1.34 3.63 9.23
N ALA A 93 -2.32 4.23 9.91
CA ALA A 93 -3.53 3.51 10.32
C ALA A 93 -4.31 3.00 9.12
N ILE A 94 -4.48 3.81 8.06
CA ILE A 94 -5.13 3.39 6.81
C ILE A 94 -4.32 2.28 6.12
N GLU A 95 -2.99 2.41 6.03
CA GLU A 95 -2.13 1.36 5.47
C GLU A 95 -2.26 0.05 6.24
N ALA A 96 -2.22 0.11 7.57
CA ALA A 96 -2.39 -1.05 8.44
C ALA A 96 -3.79 -1.68 8.29
N LEU A 97 -4.83 -0.86 8.13
CA LEU A 97 -6.20 -1.33 7.91
C LEU A 97 -6.35 -2.01 6.55
N LEU A 98 -5.73 -1.46 5.50
CA LEU A 98 -5.70 -2.06 4.16
C LEU A 98 -4.94 -3.40 4.17
N LEU A 99 -3.77 -3.44 4.82
CA LEU A 99 -2.99 -4.67 5.01
C LEU A 99 -3.76 -5.73 5.80
N GLY A 100 -4.30 -5.34 6.96
CA GLY A 100 -5.07 -6.23 7.82
C GLY A 100 -6.33 -6.75 7.12
N GLY A 101 -7.03 -5.89 6.38
CA GLY A 101 -8.18 -6.27 5.57
C GLY A 101 -7.82 -7.25 4.45
N ALA A 102 -6.72 -7.01 3.74
CA ALA A 102 -6.22 -7.94 2.72
C ALA A 102 -5.87 -9.30 3.32
N TYR A 103 -5.19 -9.31 4.47
CA TYR A 103 -4.79 -10.55 5.14
C TYR A 103 -5.99 -11.34 5.67
N ALA A 104 -6.96 -10.64 6.28
CA ALA A 104 -8.20 -11.24 6.76
C ALA A 104 -9.03 -11.82 5.60
N ALA A 105 -9.10 -11.12 4.47
CA ALA A 105 -9.78 -11.60 3.27
C ALA A 105 -9.11 -12.86 2.70
N HIS A 106 -7.78 -12.88 2.62
CA HIS A 106 -7.04 -14.09 2.23
C HIS A 106 -7.34 -15.28 3.15
N ALA A 107 -7.24 -15.07 4.46
CA ALA A 107 -7.50 -16.11 5.45
C ALA A 107 -8.95 -16.62 5.39
N LEU A 108 -9.92 -15.75 5.10
CA LEU A 108 -11.32 -16.13 4.95
C LEU A 108 -11.54 -16.98 3.69
N ILE A 109 -10.90 -16.64 2.57
CA ILE A 109 -11.03 -17.41 1.32
C ILE A 109 -10.45 -18.82 1.50
N GLN A 110 -9.33 -18.98 2.22
CA GLN A 110 -8.77 -20.31 2.49
C GLN A 110 -9.59 -21.19 3.45
N LEU A 111 -10.58 -20.62 4.15
CA LEU A 111 -11.45 -21.34 5.08
C LEU A 111 -12.74 -21.87 4.43
N ILE A 112 -13.07 -21.41 3.22
CA ILE A 112 -14.30 -21.75 2.48
C ILE A 112 -13.95 -22.79 1.39
#